data_AF-A0A927N8L2-F1
#
_entry.id   AF-A0A927N8L2-F1
#
_cell.length_a   1.000
_cell.length_b   1.000
_cell.length_c   1.000
_cell.angle_alpha   90.00
_cell.angle_beta   90.00
_cell.angle_gamma   90.00
#
_symmetry.space_group_name_H-M   'P 1'
#
loop_
_entity.id
_entity.type
_entity.pdbx_description
1 polymer ?
#
loop_
_entity_poly.entity_id
_entity_poly.type
_entity_poly.pdbx_seq_one_letter_code
_entity_poly.pdbx_strand_id
1 'polypeptide(L)'
;MIIGYGITTALSVLFFVLYRILIKKREFWLSLLFVCIALVNVGYLMLSLAKSVEFAIFANDVAYLGSVFLSTCMLFTIIKLCGYKVTKAHVIIALSLGVVMFLIVATSGILPWYYKSVSIESIHGATVLKKDYGILHPVYLVYLVLYFLAMLTTIIHSIAKKRAAAQKFSVVMLGIVLINLFIWFIEKFGKWEFEFLSVSYIFSEILFVLLYWTMQDYIRKDKVQTTVIVEQKAPIIIVDSISREEKIKTILAALPEGATLTVRQMDVLEGIIDGKSRKEIAADLYLSENTVKMHTSSLYRLLGVTSRDELRAFFKK
;
A
#
# COMPACT_ATOMS: atom_id res chain seq x y z
N MET A 1 17.48 -10.23 -28.25
CA MET A 1 16.82 -10.65 -26.99
C MET A 1 17.74 -10.58 -25.78
N ILE A 2 18.83 -11.35 -25.72
CA ILE A 2 19.75 -11.38 -24.54
C ILE A 2 20.16 -9.98 -24.08
N ILE A 3 20.62 -9.12 -24.99
CA ILE A 3 21.02 -7.74 -24.66
C ILE A 3 19.84 -6.95 -24.06
N GLY A 4 18.63 -7.12 -24.61
CA GLY A 4 17.42 -6.45 -24.10
C GLY A 4 17.05 -6.90 -22.69
N TYR A 5 17.09 -8.21 -22.41
CA TYR A 5 16.87 -8.73 -21.05
C TYR A 5 18.00 -8.35 -20.09
N GLY A 6 19.24 -8.23 -20.59
CA GLY A 6 20.37 -7.75 -19.81
C GLY A 6 20.19 -6.29 -19.38
N ILE A 7 19.79 -5.41 -20.30
CA ILE A 7 19.51 -3.99 -20.03
C ILE A 7 18.36 -3.86 -19.03
N THR A 8 17.24 -4.54 -19.27
CA THR A 8 16.06 -4.46 -18.39
C THR A 8 16.35 -5.00 -16.99
N THR A 9 17.10 -6.10 -16.88
CA THR A 9 17.60 -6.61 -15.59
C THR A 9 18.47 -5.59 -14.87
N ALA A 10 19.49 -5.04 -15.55
CA ALA A 10 20.39 -4.05 -14.96
C ALA A 10 19.63 -2.80 -14.48
N LEU A 11 18.68 -2.31 -15.28
CA LEU A 11 17.84 -1.17 -14.93
C LEU A 11 16.95 -1.45 -13.73
N SER A 12 16.28 -2.61 -13.67
CA SER A 12 15.42 -2.97 -12.53
C SER A 12 16.20 -3.03 -11.20
N VAL A 13 17.41 -3.60 -11.22
CA VAL A 13 18.29 -3.65 -10.03
C VAL A 13 18.80 -2.26 -9.68
N LEU A 14 19.25 -1.48 -10.66
CA LEU A 14 19.69 -0.10 -10.46
C LEU A 14 18.59 0.75 -9.81
N PHE A 15 17.36 0.70 -10.35
CA PHE A 15 16.24 1.46 -9.82
C PHE A 15 15.81 0.99 -8.43
N PHE A 16 15.89 -0.31 -8.13
CA PHE A 16 15.68 -0.79 -6.77
C PHE A 16 16.72 -0.20 -5.80
N VAL A 17 18.00 -0.20 -6.17
CA VAL A 17 19.07 0.39 -5.34
C VAL A 17 18.87 1.90 -5.17
N LEU A 18 18.60 2.63 -6.25
CA LEU A 18 18.33 4.07 -6.22
C LEU A 18 17.10 4.38 -5.35
N TYR A 19 16.01 3.62 -5.48
CA TYR A 19 14.84 3.75 -4.62
C TYR A 19 15.20 3.60 -3.14
N ARG A 20 16.05 2.61 -2.80
CA ARG A 20 16.48 2.35 -1.42
C ARG A 20 17.36 3.47 -0.86
N ILE A 21 18.12 4.19 -1.69
CA ILE A 21 18.98 5.30 -1.30
C ILE A 21 18.18 6.61 -1.19
N LEU A 22 17.38 6.93 -2.21
CA LEU A 22 16.67 8.20 -2.34
C LEU A 22 15.47 8.32 -1.40
N ILE A 23 14.75 7.21 -1.16
CA ILE A 23 13.52 7.22 -0.37
C ILE A 23 13.81 6.67 1.03
N LYS A 24 13.89 7.56 2.03
CA LYS A 24 14.13 7.16 3.43
C LYS A 24 12.91 6.47 4.06
N LYS A 25 11.72 7.04 3.87
CA LYS A 25 10.44 6.47 4.37
C LYS A 25 9.76 5.63 3.28
N ARG A 26 10.13 4.36 3.23
CA ARG A 26 9.71 3.41 2.20
C ARG A 26 8.37 2.77 2.56
N GLU A 27 7.48 2.67 1.58
CA GLU A 27 6.31 1.80 1.68
C GLU A 27 6.71 0.36 1.38
N PHE A 28 6.20 -0.56 2.20
CA PHE A 28 6.57 -1.97 2.13
C PHE A 28 6.21 -2.60 0.78
N TRP A 29 4.96 -2.40 0.32
CA TRP A 29 4.46 -2.99 -0.93
C TRP A 29 5.14 -2.44 -2.17
N LEU A 30 5.46 -1.15 -2.16
CA LEU A 30 6.25 -0.53 -3.22
C LEU A 30 7.68 -1.12 -3.24
N SER A 31 8.30 -1.34 -2.08
CA SER A 31 9.61 -1.99 -2.01
C SER A 31 9.58 -3.42 -2.56
N LEU A 32 8.52 -4.18 -2.25
CA LEU A 32 8.36 -5.55 -2.73
C LEU A 32 8.03 -5.60 -4.23
N LEU A 33 7.34 -4.58 -4.77
CA LEU A 33 7.12 -4.41 -6.21
C LEU A 33 8.45 -4.42 -6.98
N PHE A 34 9.44 -3.63 -6.54
CA PHE A 34 10.78 -3.61 -7.15
C PHE A 34 11.46 -4.98 -7.11
N VAL A 35 11.35 -5.69 -6.00
CA VAL A 35 11.92 -7.05 -5.87
C VAL A 35 11.26 -8.00 -6.87
N CYS A 36 9.93 -7.95 -7.00
CA CYS A 36 9.20 -8.76 -7.97
C CYS A 36 9.64 -8.44 -9.40
N ILE A 37 9.77 -7.16 -9.78
CA ILE A 37 10.18 -6.76 -11.13
C ILE A 37 11.62 -7.19 -11.42
N ALA A 38 12.53 -7.06 -10.44
CA ALA A 38 13.89 -7.57 -10.58
C ALA A 38 13.90 -9.09 -10.79
N LEU A 39 13.10 -9.85 -10.02
CA LEU A 39 12.96 -11.31 -10.20
C LEU A 39 12.42 -11.68 -11.59
N VAL A 40 11.41 -10.97 -12.09
CA VAL A 40 10.87 -11.18 -13.44
C VAL A 40 11.96 -11.02 -14.49
N ASN A 41 12.70 -9.91 -14.44
CA ASN A 41 13.73 -9.61 -15.43
C ASN A 41 14.91 -10.58 -15.35
N VAL A 42 15.35 -10.94 -14.13
CA VAL A 42 16.37 -11.96 -13.91
C VAL A 42 15.92 -13.30 -14.51
N GLY A 43 14.67 -13.71 -14.29
CA GLY A 43 14.12 -14.93 -14.87
C GLY A 43 14.15 -14.91 -16.40
N TYR A 44 13.75 -13.81 -17.03
CA TYR A 44 13.81 -13.68 -18.50
C TYR A 44 15.24 -13.67 -19.05
N LEU A 45 16.18 -13.02 -18.36
CA LEU A 45 17.59 -13.06 -18.73
C LEU A 45 18.15 -14.48 -18.63
N MET A 46 17.91 -15.16 -17.51
CA MET A 46 18.32 -16.56 -17.31
C MET A 46 17.74 -17.46 -18.39
N LEU A 47 16.47 -17.28 -18.74
CA LEU A 47 15.81 -18.06 -19.77
C LEU A 47 16.49 -17.84 -21.13
N SER A 48 16.79 -16.59 -21.48
CA SER A 48 17.45 -16.27 -22.74
C SER A 48 18.87 -16.83 -22.87
N LEU A 49 19.52 -17.13 -21.74
CA LEU A 49 20.86 -17.72 -21.65
C LEU A 49 20.85 -19.25 -21.46
N ALA A 50 19.67 -19.86 -21.35
CA ALA A 50 19.54 -21.26 -20.99
C ALA A 50 20.11 -22.19 -22.07
N LYS A 51 20.90 -23.19 -21.64
CA LYS A 51 21.49 -24.22 -22.52
C LYS A 51 20.82 -25.59 -22.39
N SER A 52 19.98 -25.78 -21.37
CA SER A 52 19.23 -27.01 -21.14
C SER A 52 17.76 -26.69 -20.89
N VAL A 53 16.91 -27.69 -21.11
CA VAL A 53 15.46 -27.56 -20.89
C VAL A 53 15.17 -27.38 -19.41
N GLU A 54 15.87 -28.08 -18.53
CA GLU A 54 15.69 -28.00 -17.07
C GLU A 54 16.01 -26.60 -16.55
N PHE A 55 17.13 -26.01 -17.01
CA PHE A 55 17.48 -24.65 -16.62
C PHE A 55 16.53 -23.61 -17.21
N ALA A 56 16.01 -23.83 -18.43
CA ALA A 56 15.01 -22.97 -19.03
C ALA A 56 13.68 -22.99 -18.27
N ILE A 57 13.23 -24.17 -17.82
CA ILE A 57 12.05 -24.32 -16.96
C ILE A 57 12.27 -23.58 -15.63
N PHE A 58 13.40 -23.81 -14.97
CA PHE A 58 13.74 -23.11 -13.73
C PHE A 58 13.75 -21.59 -13.89
N ALA A 59 14.37 -21.09 -14.96
CA ALA A 59 14.40 -19.65 -15.25
C ALA A 59 12.99 -19.07 -15.49
N ASN A 60 12.14 -19.82 -16.20
CA ASN A 60 10.74 -19.47 -16.40
C ASN A 60 9.98 -19.45 -15.05
N ASP A 61 10.23 -20.39 -14.15
CA ASP A 61 9.63 -20.41 -12.82
C ASP A 61 10.07 -19.21 -11.97
N VAL A 62 11.33 -18.78 -12.06
CA VAL A 62 11.80 -17.53 -11.42
C VAL A 62 11.04 -16.31 -11.96
N ALA A 63 10.82 -16.24 -13.28
CA ALA A 63 10.04 -15.17 -13.90
C ALA A 63 8.57 -15.18 -13.43
N TYR A 64 7.96 -16.37 -13.34
CA TYR A 64 6.60 -16.52 -12.82
C TYR A 64 6.49 -16.21 -11.34
N LEU A 65 7.49 -16.56 -10.53
CA LEU A 65 7.54 -16.20 -9.10
C LEU A 65 7.44 -14.69 -8.93
N GLY A 66 8.26 -13.94 -9.68
CA GLY A 66 8.18 -12.48 -9.70
C GLY A 66 6.81 -11.98 -10.15
N SER A 67 6.31 -12.50 -11.27
CA SER A 67 5.06 -12.02 -11.91
C SER A 67 3.81 -12.27 -11.07
N VAL A 68 3.71 -13.44 -10.43
CA VAL A 68 2.56 -13.82 -9.59
C VAL A 68 2.41 -12.87 -8.42
N PHE A 69 3.50 -12.58 -7.70
CA PHE A 69 3.46 -11.66 -6.56
C PHE A 69 3.46 -10.18 -6.99
N LEU A 70 3.93 -9.86 -8.20
CA LEU A 70 3.91 -8.51 -8.75
C LEU A 70 2.51 -7.90 -8.74
N SER A 71 1.50 -8.65 -9.22
CA SER A 71 0.10 -8.19 -9.25
C SER A 71 -0.42 -7.85 -7.85
N THR A 72 -0.03 -8.63 -6.84
CA THR A 72 -0.38 -8.37 -5.43
C THR A 72 0.30 -7.11 -4.91
N CYS A 73 1.60 -6.95 -5.15
CA CYS A 73 2.36 -5.77 -4.76
C CYS A 73 1.79 -4.50 -5.41
N MET A 74 1.43 -4.57 -6.69
CA MET A 74 0.84 -3.46 -7.44
C MET A 74 -0.54 -3.09 -6.89
N LEU A 75 -1.42 -4.07 -6.66
CA LEU A 75 -2.73 -3.83 -6.06
C LEU A 75 -2.62 -3.16 -4.68
N PHE A 76 -1.78 -3.68 -3.79
CA PHE A 76 -1.64 -3.11 -2.45
C PHE A 76 -0.95 -1.74 -2.46
N THR A 77 -0.03 -1.50 -3.39
CA THR A 77 0.53 -0.17 -3.62
C THR A 77 -0.56 0.82 -4.04
N ILE A 78 -1.42 0.45 -5.00
CA ILE A 78 -2.53 1.30 -5.44
C ILE A 78 -3.55 1.54 -4.32
N ILE A 79 -3.97 0.50 -3.58
CA ILE A 79 -4.88 0.64 -2.43
C ILE A 79 -4.32 1.64 -1.41
N LYS A 80 -3.02 1.57 -1.13
CA LYS A 80 -2.33 2.51 -0.22
C LYS A 80 -2.24 3.92 -0.77
N LEU A 81 -1.92 4.08 -2.07
CA LEU A 81 -1.89 5.39 -2.74
C LEU A 81 -3.30 6.02 -2.81
N CYS A 82 -4.36 5.22 -2.89
CA CYS A 82 -5.74 5.68 -2.76
C CYS A 82 -6.14 5.98 -1.28
N GLY A 83 -5.23 5.79 -0.32
CA GLY A 83 -5.44 6.06 1.10
C GLY A 83 -6.28 5.00 1.83
N TYR A 84 -6.51 3.83 1.24
CA TYR A 84 -7.23 2.74 1.90
C TYR A 84 -6.28 1.93 2.81
N LYS A 85 -6.86 1.29 3.82
CA LYS A 85 -6.11 0.41 4.72
C LYS A 85 -6.13 -1.01 4.17
N VAL A 86 -4.96 -1.62 4.04
CA VAL A 86 -4.81 -3.06 3.79
C VAL A 86 -4.78 -3.76 5.14
N THR A 87 -5.74 -4.66 5.39
CA THR A 87 -5.78 -5.47 6.63
C THR A 87 -5.00 -6.78 6.47
N LYS A 88 -4.67 -7.45 7.58
CA LYS A 88 -3.96 -8.75 7.55
C LYS A 88 -4.71 -9.81 6.74
N ALA A 89 -6.04 -9.83 6.78
CA ALA A 89 -6.85 -10.77 6.02
C ALA A 89 -6.65 -10.61 4.51
N HIS A 90 -6.66 -9.38 4.00
CA HIS A 90 -6.38 -9.11 2.58
C HIS A 90 -5.02 -9.66 2.17
N VAL A 91 -4.00 -9.44 3.00
CA VAL A 91 -2.64 -9.92 2.74
C VAL A 91 -2.59 -11.44 2.71
N ILE A 92 -3.16 -12.11 3.70
CA ILE A 92 -3.16 -13.58 3.77
C ILE A 92 -3.88 -14.16 2.55
N ILE A 93 -5.04 -13.62 2.18
CA ILE A 93 -5.81 -14.10 1.03
C ILE A 93 -5.03 -13.93 -0.26
N ALA A 94 -4.50 -12.73 -0.53
CA ALA A 94 -3.76 -12.45 -1.76
C ALA A 94 -2.46 -13.25 -1.87
N LEU A 95 -1.71 -13.38 -0.77
CA LEU A 95 -0.49 -14.19 -0.75
C LEU A 95 -0.80 -15.68 -0.90
N SER A 96 -1.87 -16.19 -0.27
CA SER A 96 -2.26 -17.59 -0.43
C SER A 96 -2.67 -17.89 -1.87
N LEU A 97 -3.43 -17.00 -2.50
CA LEU A 97 -3.79 -17.10 -3.91
C LEU A 97 -2.54 -17.09 -4.80
N GLY A 98 -1.58 -16.20 -4.52
CA GLY A 98 -0.29 -16.16 -5.21
C GLY A 98 0.50 -17.45 -5.05
N VAL A 99 0.61 -17.99 -3.83
CA VAL A 99 1.29 -19.27 -3.59
C VAL A 99 0.62 -20.42 -4.35
N VAL A 100 -0.70 -20.52 -4.31
CA VAL A 100 -1.45 -21.55 -5.07
C VAL A 100 -1.19 -21.41 -6.56
N MET A 101 -1.25 -20.20 -7.10
CA MET A 101 -0.97 -19.94 -8.51
C MET A 101 0.48 -20.31 -8.87
N PHE A 102 1.45 -19.94 -8.03
CA PHE A 102 2.85 -20.31 -8.26
C PHE A 102 3.06 -21.82 -8.21
N LEU A 103 2.45 -22.53 -7.26
CA LEU A 103 2.53 -24.00 -7.19
C LEU A 103 1.96 -24.67 -8.44
N ILE A 104 0.86 -24.15 -9.00
CA ILE A 104 0.31 -24.64 -10.27
C ILE A 104 1.35 -24.46 -11.39
N VAL A 105 1.98 -23.29 -11.50
CA VAL A 105 3.00 -23.04 -12.54
C VAL A 105 4.23 -23.89 -12.34
N ALA A 106 4.73 -24.02 -11.11
CA ALA A 106 5.92 -24.78 -10.74
C ALA A 106 5.78 -26.29 -10.97
N THR A 107 4.58 -26.77 -11.35
CA THR A 107 4.43 -28.14 -11.88
C THR A 107 5.01 -28.33 -13.29
N SER A 108 5.40 -27.24 -13.96
CA SER A 108 6.01 -27.25 -15.29
C SER A 108 7.23 -28.16 -15.33
N GLY A 109 7.22 -29.15 -16.23
CA GLY A 109 8.30 -30.15 -16.35
C GLY A 109 8.18 -31.36 -15.43
N ILE A 110 7.20 -31.37 -14.50
CA ILE A 110 6.93 -32.49 -13.59
C ILE A 110 5.56 -33.11 -13.89
N LEU A 111 4.52 -32.28 -14.02
CA LEU A 111 3.14 -32.71 -14.31
C LEU A 111 2.58 -31.95 -15.52
N PRO A 112 1.71 -32.58 -16.34
CA PRO A 112 1.15 -31.96 -17.55
C PRO A 112 0.00 -30.96 -17.25
N TRP A 113 -0.12 -30.48 -16.01
CA TRP A 113 -1.24 -29.63 -15.58
C TRP A 113 -1.17 -28.22 -16.16
N TYR A 114 -0.01 -27.57 -16.03
CA TYR A 114 0.19 -26.20 -16.53
C TYR A 114 0.80 -26.19 -17.94
N TYR A 115 1.89 -26.94 -18.17
CA TYR A 115 2.41 -27.22 -19.50
C TYR A 115 2.42 -28.73 -19.75
N LYS A 116 1.87 -29.17 -20.88
CA LYS A 116 1.88 -30.58 -21.31
C LYS A 116 3.28 -31.02 -21.75
N SER A 117 3.96 -30.15 -22.47
CA SER A 117 5.31 -30.36 -22.96
C SER A 117 6.05 -29.02 -23.00
N VAL A 118 7.37 -29.07 -22.80
CA VAL A 118 8.24 -27.90 -22.83
C VAL A 118 9.50 -28.26 -23.60
N SER A 119 9.87 -27.42 -24.56
CA SER A 119 11.12 -27.56 -25.32
C SER A 119 11.79 -26.19 -25.50
N ILE A 120 13.07 -26.19 -25.84
CA ILE A 120 13.83 -24.97 -26.09
C ILE A 120 14.10 -24.81 -27.58
N GLU A 121 14.03 -23.58 -28.07
CA GLU A 121 14.45 -23.19 -29.42
C GLU A 121 15.46 -22.05 -29.30
N SER A 122 16.54 -22.08 -30.09
CA SER A 122 17.52 -21.00 -30.14
C SER A 122 17.20 -20.09 -31.31
N ILE A 123 16.84 -18.85 -31.01
CA ILE A 123 16.49 -17.84 -32.01
C ILE A 123 17.48 -16.68 -31.87
N HIS A 124 18.25 -16.41 -32.93
CA HIS A 124 19.28 -15.36 -32.96
C HIS A 124 20.27 -15.45 -31.77
N GLY A 125 20.63 -16.68 -31.37
CA GLY A 125 21.55 -16.94 -30.25
C GLY A 125 20.94 -16.80 -28.85
N ALA A 126 19.64 -16.54 -28.74
CA ALA A 126 18.91 -16.51 -27.48
C ALA A 126 17.93 -17.66 -27.37
N THR A 127 17.81 -18.24 -26.18
CA THR A 127 16.90 -19.36 -25.93
C THR A 127 15.48 -18.88 -25.66
N VAL A 128 14.51 -19.48 -26.34
CA VAL A 128 13.07 -19.25 -26.15
C VAL A 128 12.41 -20.57 -25.76
N LEU A 129 11.42 -20.49 -24.87
CA LEU A 129 10.69 -21.65 -24.38
C LEU A 129 9.45 -21.91 -25.25
N LYS A 130 9.41 -23.05 -25.93
CA LYS A 130 8.21 -23.57 -26.61
C LYS A 130 7.38 -24.36 -25.61
N LYS A 131 6.08 -24.05 -25.58
CA LYS A 131 5.16 -24.49 -24.52
C LYS A 131 3.89 -25.05 -25.15
N ASP A 132 3.57 -26.29 -24.82
CA ASP A 132 2.23 -26.84 -25.05
C ASP A 132 1.39 -26.64 -23.81
N TYR A 133 0.29 -25.91 -23.93
CA TYR A 133 -0.51 -25.51 -22.77
C TYR A 133 -1.36 -26.66 -22.20
N GLY A 134 -1.29 -26.83 -20.88
CA GLY A 134 -2.11 -27.75 -20.10
C GLY A 134 -3.48 -27.17 -19.73
N ILE A 135 -4.30 -27.97 -19.05
CA ILE A 135 -5.67 -27.60 -18.68
C ILE A 135 -5.73 -26.47 -17.65
N LEU A 136 -4.72 -26.33 -16.79
CA LEU A 136 -4.65 -25.27 -15.78
C LEU A 136 -3.98 -24.00 -16.30
N HIS A 137 -3.43 -23.98 -17.52
CA HIS A 137 -2.80 -22.79 -18.08
C HIS A 137 -3.72 -21.54 -18.09
N PRO A 138 -5.03 -21.65 -18.45
CA PRO A 138 -5.93 -20.49 -18.43
C PRO A 138 -6.18 -19.91 -17.03
N VAL A 139 -5.87 -20.64 -15.95
CA VAL A 139 -6.08 -20.13 -14.58
C VAL A 139 -5.21 -18.91 -14.29
N TYR A 140 -3.98 -18.87 -14.83
CA TYR A 140 -3.10 -17.70 -14.69
C TYR A 140 -3.68 -16.46 -15.39
N LEU A 141 -4.34 -16.65 -16.54
CA LEU A 141 -5.02 -15.57 -17.25
C LEU A 141 -6.15 -14.99 -16.39
N VAL A 142 -7.00 -15.85 -15.83
CA VAL A 142 -8.10 -15.44 -14.93
C VAL A 142 -7.54 -14.71 -13.71
N TYR A 143 -6.47 -15.24 -13.11
CA TYR A 143 -5.75 -14.61 -12.00
C TYR A 143 -5.35 -13.17 -12.35
N LEU A 144 -4.64 -12.95 -13.47
CA LEU A 144 -4.21 -11.61 -13.89
C LEU A 144 -5.39 -10.66 -14.14
N VAL A 145 -6.43 -11.12 -14.85
CA VAL A 145 -7.62 -10.31 -15.14
C VAL A 145 -8.32 -9.88 -13.84
N LEU A 146 -8.44 -10.76 -12.85
CA LEU A 146 -9.04 -10.42 -11.56
C LEU A 146 -8.23 -9.33 -10.82
N TYR A 147 -6.89 -9.37 -10.87
CA TYR A 147 -6.07 -8.31 -10.29
C TYR A 147 -6.21 -6.99 -11.05
N PHE A 148 -6.26 -7.01 -12.38
CA PHE A 148 -6.50 -5.80 -13.17
C PHE A 148 -7.85 -5.17 -12.83
N LEU A 149 -8.92 -5.97 -12.77
CA LEU A 149 -10.24 -5.51 -12.36
C LEU A 149 -10.22 -4.94 -10.94
N ALA A 150 -9.58 -5.61 -9.98
CA ALA A 150 -9.46 -5.11 -8.61
C ALA A 150 -8.73 -3.75 -8.53
N MET A 151 -7.66 -3.55 -9.31
CA MET A 151 -6.94 -2.28 -9.39
C MET A 151 -7.82 -1.18 -9.99
N LEU A 152 -8.51 -1.45 -11.12
CA LEU A 152 -9.42 -0.51 -11.75
C LEU A 152 -10.57 -0.12 -10.81
N THR A 153 -11.22 -1.10 -10.17
CA THR A 153 -12.30 -0.85 -9.20
C THR A 153 -11.81 -0.01 -8.03
N THR A 154 -10.61 -0.26 -7.51
CA THR A 154 -10.03 0.53 -6.42
C THR A 154 -9.84 1.99 -6.82
N ILE A 155 -9.26 2.24 -8.00
CA ILE A 155 -9.00 3.59 -8.50
C ILE A 155 -10.33 4.32 -8.74
N ILE A 156 -11.27 3.70 -9.45
CA ILE A 156 -12.59 4.28 -9.75
C ILE A 156 -13.36 4.58 -8.46
N HIS A 157 -13.40 3.64 -7.52
CA HIS A 157 -14.05 3.83 -6.23
C HIS A 157 -13.42 4.97 -5.42
N SER A 158 -12.09 5.11 -5.47
CA SER A 158 -11.36 6.21 -4.82
C SER A 158 -11.71 7.57 -5.39
N ILE A 159 -11.86 7.68 -6.72
CA ILE A 159 -12.27 8.91 -7.40
C ILE A 159 -13.71 9.26 -7.02
N ALA A 160 -14.62 8.28 -7.04
CA ALA A 160 -16.02 8.45 -6.70
C ALA A 160 -16.22 8.95 -5.26
N LYS A 161 -15.39 8.48 -4.31
CA LYS A 161 -15.38 8.94 -2.91
C LYS A 161 -14.67 10.29 -2.68
N LYS A 162 -14.27 11.00 -3.75
CA LYS A 162 -13.65 12.33 -3.72
C LYS A 162 -12.46 12.48 -2.76
N ARG A 163 -11.61 11.46 -2.67
CA ARG A 163 -10.38 11.55 -1.86
C ARG A 163 -9.38 12.49 -2.53
N ALA A 164 -9.20 13.70 -1.99
CA ALA A 164 -8.43 14.78 -2.62
C ALA A 164 -7.01 14.36 -3.09
N ALA A 165 -6.28 13.62 -2.25
CA ALA A 165 -4.96 13.09 -2.61
C ALA A 165 -5.04 12.10 -3.77
N ALA A 166 -5.99 11.15 -3.72
CA ALA A 166 -6.16 10.15 -4.77
C ALA A 166 -6.61 10.79 -6.10
N GLN A 167 -7.53 11.76 -6.08
CA GLN A 167 -8.06 12.39 -7.29
C GLN A 167 -6.95 13.00 -8.17
N LYS A 168 -5.96 13.65 -7.55
CA LYS A 168 -4.84 14.28 -8.27
C LYS A 168 -3.93 13.27 -8.97
N PHE A 169 -3.80 12.07 -8.42
CA PHE A 169 -2.87 11.05 -8.91
C PHE A 169 -3.55 9.87 -9.62
N SER A 170 -4.87 9.80 -9.60
CA SER A 170 -5.64 8.67 -10.14
C SER A 170 -5.48 8.51 -11.65
N VAL A 171 -5.32 9.60 -12.39
CA VAL A 171 -5.11 9.54 -13.85
C VAL A 171 -3.79 8.83 -14.18
N VAL A 172 -2.71 9.16 -13.46
CA VAL A 172 -1.41 8.49 -13.65
C VAL A 172 -1.48 7.03 -13.23
N MET A 173 -2.09 6.71 -12.08
CA MET A 173 -2.28 5.32 -11.64
C MET A 173 -3.08 4.50 -12.67
N LEU A 174 -4.16 5.08 -13.20
CA LEU A 174 -4.99 4.47 -14.23
C LEU A 174 -4.17 4.26 -15.51
N GLY A 175 -3.39 5.26 -15.93
CA GLY A 175 -2.49 5.17 -17.08
C GLY A 175 -1.49 4.02 -16.94
N ILE A 176 -0.85 3.85 -15.78
CA ILE A 176 0.05 2.73 -15.51
C ILE A 176 -0.68 1.40 -15.72
N VAL A 177 -1.85 1.22 -15.12
CA VAL A 177 -2.63 -0.03 -15.23
C VAL A 177 -3.03 -0.31 -16.68
N LEU A 178 -3.54 0.71 -17.39
CA LEU A 178 -4.00 0.57 -18.76
C LEU A 178 -2.86 0.31 -19.75
N ILE A 179 -1.69 0.93 -19.58
CA ILE A 179 -0.52 0.67 -20.42
C ILE A 179 -0.07 -0.78 -20.27
N ASN A 180 0.04 -1.28 -19.03
CA ASN A 180 0.41 -2.67 -18.79
C ASN A 180 -0.63 -3.64 -19.37
N LEU A 181 -1.92 -3.34 -19.21
CA LEU A 181 -3.01 -4.15 -19.78
C LEU A 181 -2.95 -4.16 -21.32
N PHE A 182 -2.67 -3.01 -21.93
CA PHE A 182 -2.59 -2.86 -23.38
C PHE A 182 -1.39 -3.61 -23.97
N ILE A 183 -0.21 -3.50 -23.35
CA ILE A 183 0.99 -4.23 -23.77
C ILE A 183 0.75 -5.73 -23.67
N TRP A 184 0.23 -6.19 -22.53
CA TRP A 184 -0.13 -7.58 -22.32
C TRP A 184 -1.16 -8.07 -23.37
N PHE A 185 -2.13 -7.24 -23.74
CA PHE A 185 -3.10 -7.59 -24.77
C PHE A 185 -2.45 -7.72 -26.16
N ILE A 186 -1.58 -6.79 -26.56
CA ILE A 186 -0.86 -6.86 -27.84
C ILE A 186 0.02 -8.11 -27.91
N GLU A 187 0.72 -8.43 -26.82
CA GLU A 187 1.56 -9.62 -26.73
C GLU A 187 0.76 -10.90 -26.93
N LYS A 188 -0.52 -10.92 -26.54
CA LYS A 188 -1.37 -12.09 -26.67
C LYS A 188 -1.69 -12.45 -28.13
N PHE A 189 -1.75 -11.46 -29.02
CA PHE A 189 -2.11 -11.65 -30.43
C PHE A 189 -0.92 -11.67 -31.37
N GLY A 190 0.24 -11.15 -30.96
CA GLY A 190 1.45 -11.18 -31.79
C GLY A 190 2.36 -12.37 -31.48
N LYS A 191 3.17 -12.75 -32.47
CA LYS A 191 4.25 -13.74 -32.30
C LYS A 191 5.53 -12.98 -31.95
N TRP A 192 5.64 -12.55 -30.70
CA TRP A 192 6.80 -11.83 -30.21
C TRP A 192 7.77 -12.80 -29.54
N GLU A 193 9.07 -12.65 -29.84
CA GLU A 193 10.13 -13.41 -29.17
C GLU A 193 10.58 -12.73 -27.87
N PHE A 194 10.26 -11.45 -27.72
CA PHE A 194 10.62 -10.62 -26.59
C PHE A 194 9.38 -10.25 -25.76
N GLU A 195 9.52 -10.36 -24.44
CA GLU A 195 8.49 -10.04 -23.44
C GLU A 195 8.57 -8.53 -23.12
N PHE A 196 7.83 -7.71 -23.87
CA PHE A 196 7.74 -6.25 -23.71
C PHE A 196 7.12 -5.83 -22.37
N LEU A 197 6.35 -6.70 -21.73
CA LEU A 197 5.82 -6.46 -20.39
C LEU A 197 6.93 -6.17 -19.36
N SER A 198 8.12 -6.75 -19.56
CA SER A 198 9.30 -6.48 -18.74
C SER A 198 9.76 -5.02 -18.79
N VAL A 199 9.68 -4.38 -19.97
CA VAL A 199 9.99 -2.96 -20.19
C VAL A 199 8.91 -2.07 -19.59
N SER A 200 7.64 -2.46 -19.75
CA SER A 200 6.50 -1.74 -19.16
C SER A 200 6.60 -1.67 -17.63
N TYR A 201 7.04 -2.76 -16.99
CA TYR A 201 7.23 -2.81 -15.56
C TYR A 201 8.30 -1.84 -15.06
N ILE A 202 9.43 -1.73 -15.76
CA ILE A 202 10.49 -0.76 -15.43
C ILE A 202 9.96 0.67 -15.53
N PHE A 203 9.20 0.99 -16.58
CA PHE A 203 8.56 2.30 -16.69
C PHE A 203 7.55 2.54 -15.56
N SER A 204 6.81 1.50 -15.18
CA SER A 204 5.85 1.54 -14.07
C SER A 204 6.54 1.81 -12.72
N GLU A 205 7.74 1.28 -12.47
CA GLU A 205 8.54 1.57 -11.26
C GLU A 205 8.82 3.06 -11.10
N ILE A 206 9.31 3.69 -12.17
CA ILE A 206 9.64 5.12 -12.19
C ILE A 206 8.38 5.93 -11.86
N LEU A 207 7.26 5.61 -12.52
CA LEU A 207 6.00 6.30 -12.31
C LEU A 207 5.45 6.07 -10.89
N PHE A 208 5.50 4.86 -10.35
CA PHE A 208 5.07 4.59 -8.98
C PHE A 208 5.92 5.30 -7.93
N VAL A 209 7.23 5.40 -8.12
CA VAL A 209 8.11 6.16 -7.22
C VAL A 209 7.80 7.66 -7.31
N LEU A 210 7.66 8.20 -8.53
CA LEU A 210 7.29 9.60 -8.74
C LEU A 210 5.95 9.91 -8.07
N LEU A 211 4.95 9.03 -8.25
CA LEU A 211 3.65 9.13 -7.62
C LEU A 211 3.74 9.10 -6.10
N TYR A 212 4.50 8.15 -5.56
CA TYR A 212 4.68 8.00 -4.12
C TYR A 212 5.36 9.24 -3.51
N TRP A 213 6.41 9.74 -4.15
CA TRP A 213 7.11 10.95 -3.73
C TRP A 213 6.20 12.18 -3.78
N THR A 214 5.47 12.37 -4.88
CA THR A 214 4.54 13.50 -5.04
C THR A 214 3.36 13.40 -4.06
N MET A 215 2.87 12.19 -3.76
CA MET A 215 1.86 11.95 -2.72
C MET A 215 2.36 12.36 -1.35
N GLN A 216 3.58 11.96 -0.98
CA GLN A 216 4.16 12.34 0.30
C GLN A 216 4.33 13.85 0.42
N ASP A 217 4.80 14.50 -0.64
CA ASP A 217 4.95 15.96 -0.68
C ASP A 217 3.60 16.66 -0.58
N TYR A 218 2.58 16.17 -1.27
CA TYR A 218 1.22 16.69 -1.18
C TYR A 218 0.65 16.57 0.24
N ILE A 219 0.74 15.38 0.86
CA ILE A 219 0.26 15.16 2.24
C ILE A 219 1.05 16.02 3.23
N ARG A 220 2.35 16.20 3.01
CA ARG A 220 3.19 17.07 3.86
C ARG A 220 2.76 18.53 3.74
N LYS A 221 2.60 19.05 2.52
CA LYS A 221 2.17 20.44 2.26
C LYS A 221 0.77 20.70 2.81
N ASP A 222 -0.16 19.77 2.62
CA ASP A 222 -1.54 19.87 3.13
C ASP A 222 -1.58 19.94 4.67
N LYS A 223 -0.77 19.10 5.34
CA LYS A 223 -0.60 19.18 6.80
C LYS A 223 0.02 20.50 7.25
N VAL A 224 1.11 20.94 6.63
CA VAL A 224 1.78 22.21 6.97
C VAL A 224 0.82 23.38 6.77
N GLN A 225 0.10 23.43 5.64
CA GLN A 225 -0.85 24.49 5.35
C GLN A 225 -2.04 24.47 6.32
N THR A 226 -2.55 23.29 6.68
CA THR A 226 -3.59 23.17 7.70
C THR A 226 -3.09 23.66 9.06
N THR A 227 -1.86 23.30 9.47
CA THR A 227 -1.26 23.81 10.73
C THR A 227 -1.11 25.32 10.70
N VAL A 228 -0.57 25.89 9.62
CA VAL A 228 -0.38 27.36 9.48
C VAL A 228 -1.72 28.10 9.48
N ILE A 229 -2.75 27.58 8.79
CA ILE A 229 -4.09 28.20 8.81
C ILE A 229 -4.68 28.12 10.21
N VAL A 230 -4.52 27.00 10.93
CA VAL A 230 -4.99 26.86 12.31
C VAL A 230 -4.25 27.81 13.26
N GLU A 231 -2.93 27.97 13.11
CA GLU A 231 -2.13 28.92 13.91
C GLU A 231 -2.47 30.38 13.60
N GLN A 232 -2.70 30.75 12.33
CA GLN A 232 -3.04 32.13 11.95
C GLN A 232 -4.49 32.53 12.27
N LYS A 233 -5.43 31.58 12.25
CA LYS A 233 -6.82 31.82 12.68
C LYS A 233 -7.00 31.71 14.19
N ALA A 234 -6.03 31.16 14.91
CA ALA A 234 -6.06 31.17 16.37
C ALA A 234 -5.74 32.59 16.85
N PRO A 235 -6.63 33.25 17.61
CA PRO A 235 -6.28 34.49 18.27
C PRO A 235 -5.06 34.22 19.17
N ILE A 236 -4.03 35.07 19.09
CA ILE A 236 -2.88 35.02 19.99
C ILE A 236 -3.40 35.41 21.38
N ILE A 237 -3.80 34.43 22.17
CA ILE A 237 -4.13 34.59 23.58
C ILE A 237 -2.88 34.23 24.37
N ILE A 238 -2.35 35.21 25.10
CA ILE A 238 -1.22 35.03 26.01
C ILE A 238 -1.69 34.04 27.11
N VAL A 239 -1.03 32.88 27.18
CA VAL A 239 -1.51 31.62 27.81
C VAL A 239 -1.56 31.66 29.35
N ASP A 240 -1.46 32.82 29.98
CA ASP A 240 -1.59 32.96 31.44
C ASP A 240 -2.96 33.47 31.92
N SER A 241 -3.93 33.67 31.02
CA SER A 241 -5.23 34.26 31.38
C SER A 241 -6.49 33.53 30.89
N ILE A 242 -6.40 32.31 30.35
CA ILE A 242 -7.62 31.54 30.00
C ILE A 242 -8.27 31.03 31.29
N SER A 243 -9.43 31.60 31.63
CA SER A 243 -10.17 31.25 32.84
C SER A 243 -10.68 29.81 32.77
N ARG A 244 -10.83 29.16 33.94
CA ARG A 244 -11.32 27.78 34.09
C ARG A 244 -12.63 27.53 33.35
N GLU A 245 -13.49 28.53 33.30
CA GLU A 245 -14.82 28.48 32.67
C GLU A 245 -14.72 28.31 31.15
N GLU A 246 -13.70 28.88 30.52
CA GLU A 246 -13.52 28.85 29.07
C GLU A 246 -12.99 27.50 28.58
N LYS A 247 -12.15 26.83 29.39
CA LYS A 247 -11.72 25.44 29.16
C LYS A 247 -12.91 24.48 29.20
N ILE A 248 -13.78 24.62 30.20
CA ILE A 248 -14.98 23.77 30.35
C ILE A 248 -15.95 24.02 29.18
N LYS A 249 -16.18 25.29 28.80
CA LYS A 249 -17.05 25.65 27.67
C LYS A 249 -16.59 25.05 26.34
N THR A 250 -15.28 25.00 26.11
CA THR A 250 -14.69 24.41 24.90
C THR A 250 -14.95 22.90 24.81
N ILE A 251 -14.88 22.19 25.94
CA ILE A 251 -15.16 20.75 25.98
C ILE A 251 -16.63 20.48 25.73
N LEU A 252 -17.51 21.27 26.34
CA LEU A 252 -18.95 21.15 26.15
C LEU A 252 -19.35 21.39 24.69
N ALA A 253 -18.66 22.29 23.98
CA ALA A 253 -18.87 22.52 22.55
C ALA A 253 -18.35 21.38 21.65
N ALA A 254 -17.42 20.55 22.13
CA ALA A 254 -16.88 19.40 21.41
C ALA A 254 -17.69 18.11 21.61
N LEU A 255 -18.74 18.15 22.45
CA LEU A 255 -19.62 17.01 22.66
C LEU A 255 -20.52 16.77 21.43
N PRO A 256 -20.84 15.51 21.10
CA PRO A 256 -21.87 15.20 20.12
C PRO A 256 -23.21 15.87 20.46
N GLU A 257 -24.00 16.26 19.45
CA GLU A 257 -25.34 16.85 19.67
C GLU A 257 -26.19 15.96 20.58
N GLY A 258 -26.67 16.53 21.71
CA GLY A 258 -27.47 15.83 22.71
C GLY A 258 -26.68 15.08 23.81
N ALA A 259 -25.35 15.05 23.74
CA ALA A 259 -24.52 14.45 24.79
C ALA A 259 -24.29 15.43 25.96
N THR A 260 -24.50 14.97 27.19
CA THR A 260 -24.20 15.71 28.42
C THR A 260 -23.23 14.93 29.29
N LEU A 261 -22.33 15.63 29.97
CA LEU A 261 -21.47 15.03 30.98
C LEU A 261 -22.24 14.91 32.29
N THR A 262 -22.12 13.76 32.93
CA THR A 262 -22.59 13.59 34.32
C THR A 262 -21.71 14.41 35.27
N VAL A 263 -22.25 14.76 36.44
CA VAL A 263 -21.51 15.49 37.49
C VAL A 263 -20.16 14.83 37.79
N ARG A 264 -20.13 13.50 37.94
CA ARG A 264 -18.89 12.77 38.21
C ARG A 264 -17.90 12.76 37.05
N GLN A 265 -18.37 12.80 35.81
CA GLN A 265 -17.49 12.94 34.65
C GLN A 265 -16.92 14.35 34.57
N MET A 266 -17.67 15.37 34.99
CA MET A 266 -17.19 16.75 35.09
C MET A 266 -16.10 16.87 36.17
N ASP A 267 -16.33 16.31 37.36
CA ASP A 267 -15.34 16.30 38.45
C ASP A 267 -14.00 15.68 38.01
N VAL A 268 -14.07 14.54 37.30
CA VAL A 268 -12.88 13.84 36.79
C VAL A 268 -12.20 14.64 35.67
N LEU A 269 -12.97 15.31 34.82
CA LEU A 269 -12.46 16.16 33.74
C LEU A 269 -11.69 17.36 34.29
N GLU A 270 -12.22 18.02 35.32
CA GLU A 270 -11.56 19.14 36.00
C GLU A 270 -10.22 18.70 36.60
N GLY A 271 -10.19 17.58 37.30
CA GLY A 271 -8.92 17.03 37.81
C GLY A 271 -7.91 16.71 36.70
N ILE A 272 -8.37 16.31 35.50
CA ILE A 272 -7.48 16.08 34.36
C ILE A 272 -6.92 17.41 33.81
N ILE A 273 -7.76 18.45 33.74
CA ILE A 273 -7.39 19.82 33.33
C ILE A 273 -6.35 20.40 34.28
N ASP A 274 -6.52 20.19 35.59
CA ASP A 274 -5.61 20.64 36.65
C ASP A 274 -4.28 19.89 36.68
N GLY A 275 -4.06 18.95 35.77
CA GLY A 275 -2.81 18.21 35.69
C GLY A 275 -2.75 16.97 36.60
N LYS A 276 -3.72 16.77 37.48
CA LYS A 276 -3.71 15.74 38.54
C LYS A 276 -3.69 14.31 37.99
N SER A 277 -2.85 13.46 38.57
CA SER A 277 -2.80 12.03 38.29
C SER A 277 -4.12 11.32 38.66
N ARG A 278 -4.34 10.12 38.14
CA ARG A 278 -5.53 9.31 38.50
C ARG A 278 -5.63 9.05 40.00
N LYS A 279 -4.48 8.91 40.67
CA LYS A 279 -4.39 8.71 42.12
C LYS A 279 -4.80 9.96 42.90
N GLU A 280 -4.36 11.13 42.46
CA GLU A 280 -4.75 12.42 43.08
C GLU A 280 -6.24 12.70 42.87
N ILE A 281 -6.77 12.48 41.66
CA ILE A 281 -8.21 12.62 41.38
C ILE A 281 -9.04 11.65 42.23
N ALA A 282 -8.56 10.42 42.40
CA ALA A 282 -9.22 9.43 43.25
C ALA A 282 -9.27 9.88 44.71
N ALA A 283 -8.18 10.44 45.23
CA ALA A 283 -8.11 10.99 46.58
C ALA A 283 -9.07 12.20 46.75
N ASP A 284 -9.04 13.15 45.82
CA ASP A 284 -9.84 14.38 45.89
C ASP A 284 -11.35 14.11 45.80
N LEU A 285 -11.75 13.10 45.02
CA LEU A 285 -13.15 12.76 44.81
C LEU A 285 -13.66 11.64 45.73
N TYR A 286 -12.82 11.14 46.64
CA TYR A 286 -13.12 9.98 47.50
C TYR A 286 -13.56 8.74 46.70
N LEU A 287 -12.87 8.45 45.60
CA LEU A 287 -13.14 7.33 44.69
C LEU A 287 -11.96 6.36 44.65
N SER A 288 -12.19 5.13 44.15
CA SER A 288 -11.08 4.24 43.79
C SER A 288 -10.43 4.67 42.47
N GLU A 289 -9.13 4.41 42.29
CA GLU A 289 -8.44 4.67 41.01
C GLU A 289 -9.11 3.94 39.83
N ASN A 290 -9.71 2.76 40.10
CA ASN A 290 -10.44 1.98 39.10
C ASN A 290 -11.75 2.69 38.69
N THR A 291 -12.44 3.33 39.63
CA THR A 291 -13.63 4.14 39.36
C THR A 291 -13.27 5.38 38.53
N VAL A 292 -12.16 6.06 38.86
CA VAL A 292 -11.66 7.19 38.06
C VAL A 292 -11.30 6.75 36.64
N LYS A 293 -10.66 5.58 36.49
CA LYS A 293 -10.36 4.98 35.17
C LYS A 293 -11.64 4.73 34.37
N MET A 294 -12.68 4.18 34.98
CA MET A 294 -13.98 3.94 34.33
C MET A 294 -14.59 5.25 33.80
N HIS A 295 -14.68 6.29 34.65
CA HIS A 295 -15.19 7.61 34.22
C HIS A 295 -14.34 8.22 33.11
N THR A 296 -13.01 8.08 33.19
CA THR A 296 -12.08 8.56 32.17
C THR A 296 -12.32 7.87 30.82
N SER A 297 -12.53 6.55 30.80
CA SER A 297 -12.83 5.79 29.58
C SER A 297 -14.18 6.19 28.97
N SER A 298 -15.21 6.39 29.80
CA SER A 298 -16.50 6.90 29.31
C SER A 298 -16.38 8.31 28.74
N LEU A 299 -15.59 9.17 29.38
CA LEU A 299 -15.33 10.54 28.95
C LEU A 299 -14.57 10.59 27.62
N TYR A 300 -13.55 9.75 27.44
CA TYR A 300 -12.81 9.61 26.18
C TYR A 300 -13.72 9.17 25.03
N ARG A 301 -14.58 8.18 25.28
CA ARG A 301 -15.55 7.72 24.30
C ARG A 301 -16.53 8.83 23.89
N LEU A 302 -16.97 9.64 24.85
CA LEU A 302 -17.92 10.73 24.60
C LEU A 302 -17.28 11.86 23.78
N LEU A 303 -16.01 12.15 24.02
CA LEU A 303 -15.25 13.22 23.34
C LEU A 303 -14.55 12.76 22.06
N GLY A 304 -14.64 11.47 21.71
CA GLY A 304 -13.97 10.91 20.54
C GLY A 304 -12.44 10.88 20.62
N VAL A 305 -11.87 10.96 21.84
CA VAL A 305 -10.43 10.89 22.08
C VAL A 305 -10.02 9.51 22.59
N THR A 306 -8.76 9.14 22.41
CA THR A 306 -8.22 7.81 22.74
C THR A 306 -7.19 7.85 23.86
N SER A 307 -6.70 9.03 24.24
CA SER A 307 -5.65 9.17 25.26
C SER A 307 -5.78 10.44 26.10
N ARG A 308 -5.12 10.42 27.26
CA ARG A 308 -5.02 11.59 28.15
C ARG A 308 -4.30 12.76 27.49
N ASP A 309 -3.30 12.48 26.67
CA ASP A 309 -2.55 13.51 25.95
C ASP A 309 -3.38 14.14 24.83
N GLU A 310 -4.22 13.34 24.16
CA GLU A 310 -5.17 13.83 23.17
C GLU A 310 -6.27 14.68 23.82
N LEU A 311 -6.80 14.26 24.97
CA LEU A 311 -7.70 15.10 25.78
C LEU A 311 -7.01 16.39 26.22
N ARG A 312 -5.75 16.32 26.65
CA ARG A 312 -4.98 17.51 27.03
C ARG A 312 -4.68 18.44 25.86
N ALA A 313 -4.55 17.90 24.65
CA ALA A 313 -4.37 18.69 23.44
C ALA A 313 -5.60 19.56 23.11
N PHE A 314 -6.80 19.22 23.62
CA PHE A 314 -7.95 20.13 23.57
C PHE A 314 -7.73 21.40 24.42
N PHE A 315 -6.89 21.35 25.46
CA PHE A 315 -6.58 22.48 26.36
C PHE A 315 -5.34 23.26 25.98
N LYS A 316 -4.50 22.73 25.07
CA LYS A 316 -3.26 23.36 24.59
C LYS A 316 -3.47 24.25 23.36
N LYS A 317 -4.72 24.48 22.97
CA LYS A 317 -5.11 25.31 21.84
C LYS A 317 -5.40 26.73 22.27
#